data_AF-A0A2K9NTI5-F1
#
_entry.id   AF-A0A2K9NTI5-F1
#
_cell.length_a   1.000
_cell.length_b   1.000
_cell.length_c   1.000
_cell.angle_alpha   90.00
_cell.angle_beta   90.00
_cell.angle_gamma   90.00
#
_symmetry.space_group_name_H-M   'P 1'
#
loop_
_entity.id
_entity.type
_entity.pdbx_description
1 polymer ?
#
loop_
_entity_poly.entity_id
_entity_poly.type
_entity_poly.pdbx_seq_one_letter_code
_entity_poly.pdbx_strand_id
1 'polypeptide(L)'
;MKTLFAFIVCLNAYGATTPSGCGTFDVYGVIEKNQKAPGYVFLVNKGTLSEYQFVITDEQELKAAPYIDRSIKLRGKITKKLNGQQGQFSSIESYTDVVPDPANLKGLNGLTLIKKEKCR
;
A
#
# COMPACT_ATOMS: atom_id res chain seq x y z
N MET A 1 26.77 -12.87 -42.96
CA MET A 1 25.66 -11.92 -42.68
C MET A 1 25.27 -12.11 -41.22
N LYS A 2 25.47 -11.10 -40.36
CA LYS A 2 25.17 -11.17 -38.92
C LYS A 2 23.85 -10.45 -38.67
N THR A 3 22.81 -11.21 -38.36
CA THR A 3 21.47 -10.69 -38.06
C THR A 3 21.45 -10.19 -36.62
N LEU A 4 21.41 -8.87 -36.43
CA LEU A 4 21.24 -8.23 -35.13
C LEU A 4 19.73 -8.18 -34.83
N PHE A 5 19.24 -9.06 -33.96
CA PHE A 5 17.88 -8.96 -33.43
C PHE A 5 17.86 -7.93 -32.30
N ALA A 6 17.47 -6.69 -32.63
CA ALA A 6 17.14 -5.69 -31.63
C ALA A 6 15.73 -5.97 -31.09
N PHE A 7 15.64 -6.70 -29.98
CA PHE A 7 14.42 -6.74 -29.17
C PHE A 7 14.32 -5.41 -28.42
N ILE A 8 13.68 -4.42 -29.03
CA ILE A 8 13.20 -3.24 -28.32
C ILE A 8 12.00 -3.72 -27.49
N VAL A 9 12.27 -4.11 -26.25
CA VAL A 9 11.22 -4.30 -25.24
C VAL A 9 10.67 -2.91 -24.94
N CYS A 10 9.53 -2.58 -25.56
CA CYS A 10 8.70 -1.47 -25.12
C CYS A 10 8.24 -1.78 -23.69
N LEU A 11 9.01 -1.29 -22.71
CA LEU A 11 8.55 -1.13 -21.33
C LEU A 11 7.38 -0.17 -21.37
N ASN A 12 6.17 -0.72 -21.48
CA ASN A 12 4.95 -0.02 -21.12
C ASN A 12 5.11 0.35 -19.64
N ALA A 13 5.50 1.60 -19.41
CA ALA A 13 5.35 2.27 -18.14
C ALA A 13 3.84 2.34 -17.84
N TYR A 14 3.27 1.22 -17.38
CA TYR A 14 2.05 1.26 -16.60
C TYR A 14 2.40 2.05 -15.36
N GLY A 15 2.16 3.35 -15.44
CA GLY A 15 2.25 4.26 -14.33
C GLY A 15 1.26 3.79 -13.28
N ALA A 16 1.73 2.94 -12.37
CA ALA A 16 1.16 2.85 -11.05
C ALA A 16 1.12 4.29 -10.55
N THR A 17 -0.08 4.83 -10.39
CA THR A 17 -0.30 6.13 -9.77
C THR A 17 0.27 6.02 -8.37
N THR A 18 1.54 6.41 -8.23
CA THR A 18 2.14 6.61 -6.94
C THR A 18 1.24 7.60 -6.20
N PRO A 19 0.93 7.35 -4.91
CA PRO A 19 0.35 8.36 -4.05
C PRO A 19 1.30 9.56 -4.02
N SER A 20 1.13 10.48 -4.97
CA SER A 20 2.07 11.56 -5.25
C SER A 20 1.89 12.75 -4.28
N GLY A 21 1.12 12.54 -3.21
CA GLY A 21 0.74 13.58 -2.27
C GLY A 21 0.56 13.06 -0.85
N CYS A 22 0.71 13.98 0.09
CA CYS A 22 0.39 13.76 1.49
C CYS A 22 -1.09 14.04 1.74
N GLY A 23 -1.66 13.40 2.74
CA GLY A 23 -3.09 13.44 2.96
C GLY A 23 -3.62 12.33 3.84
N THR A 24 -4.94 12.34 3.99
CA THR A 24 -5.70 11.24 4.59
C THR A 24 -6.15 10.31 3.47
N PHE A 25 -5.89 9.02 3.63
CA PHE A 25 -6.17 7.98 2.66
C PHE A 25 -7.02 6.86 3.26
N ASP A 26 -7.91 6.33 2.44
CA ASP A 26 -8.49 5.00 2.61
C ASP A 26 -7.61 4.01 1.84
N VAL A 27 -7.08 3.00 2.52
CA VAL A 27 -6.07 2.10 2.01
C VAL A 27 -6.53 0.67 2.25
N TYR A 28 -6.52 -0.15 1.20
CA TYR A 28 -6.90 -1.55 1.29
C TYR A 28 -5.66 -2.44 1.15
N GLY A 29 -5.57 -3.45 2.01
CA GLY A 29 -4.38 -4.28 2.07
C GLY A 29 -4.47 -5.36 3.13
N VAL A 30 -3.33 -6.00 3.40
CA VAL A 30 -3.18 -7.06 4.39
C VAL A 30 -2.09 -6.68 5.38
N ILE A 31 -2.31 -6.95 6.67
CA ILE A 31 -1.27 -6.81 7.69
C ILE A 31 -0.51 -8.13 7.79
N GLU A 32 0.81 -8.10 7.65
CA GLU A 32 1.66 -9.28 7.79
C GLU A 32 2.88 -9.00 8.65
N LYS A 33 3.46 -10.06 9.20
CA LYS A 33 4.72 -9.96 9.92
C LYS A 33 5.82 -9.49 8.97
N ASN A 34 6.59 -8.49 9.38
CA ASN A 34 7.72 -8.02 8.59
C ASN A 34 8.82 -9.09 8.57
N GLN A 35 9.23 -9.51 7.37
CA GLN A 35 10.26 -10.55 7.20
C GLN A 35 11.69 -10.01 7.36
N LYS A 36 11.88 -8.68 7.25
CA LYS A 36 13.21 -8.04 7.19
C LYS A 36 13.59 -7.33 8.50
N ALA A 37 12.63 -7.04 9.36
CA ALA A 37 12.82 -6.38 10.63
C ALA A 37 11.74 -6.83 11.62
N PRO A 38 11.91 -6.62 12.94
CA PRO A 38 10.84 -6.80 13.91
C PRO A 38 9.60 -5.96 13.55
N GLY A 39 8.43 -6.46 13.95
CA GLY A 39 7.15 -5.78 13.81
C GLY A 39 6.32 -6.19 12.60
N TYR A 40 5.34 -5.37 12.25
CA TYR A 40 4.35 -5.64 11.21
C TYR A 40 4.37 -4.63 10.07
N VAL A 41 3.94 -5.07 8.90
CA VAL A 41 3.80 -4.23 7.70
C VAL A 41 2.41 -4.36 7.14
N PHE A 42 1.90 -3.27 6.60
CA PHE A 42 0.67 -3.24 5.82
C PHE A 42 1.02 -3.24 4.34
N LEU A 43 0.59 -4.29 3.64
CA LEU A 43 0.87 -4.54 2.23
C LEU A 43 -0.36 -4.18 1.39
N VAL A 44 -0.18 -3.24 0.48
CA VAL A 44 -1.20 -2.79 -0.48
C VAL A 44 -0.87 -3.37 -1.84
N ASN A 45 -1.87 -3.88 -2.57
CA ASN A 45 -1.68 -4.54 -3.86
C ASN A 45 -0.66 -5.69 -3.81
N LYS A 46 -0.71 -6.50 -2.74
CA LYS A 46 0.24 -7.59 -2.49
C LYS A 46 0.37 -8.52 -3.72
N GLY A 47 1.60 -8.87 -4.09
CA GLY A 47 1.90 -9.78 -5.20
C GLY A 47 1.85 -9.14 -6.59
N THR A 48 1.76 -7.81 -6.68
CA THR A 48 1.74 -7.07 -7.95
C THR A 48 2.98 -6.19 -8.12
N LEU A 49 3.22 -5.69 -9.34
CA LEU A 49 4.29 -4.72 -9.61
C LEU A 49 4.09 -3.35 -8.93
N SER A 50 2.89 -3.12 -8.38
CA SER A 50 2.48 -1.90 -7.70
C SER A 50 2.22 -2.15 -6.21
N GLU A 51 2.91 -3.13 -5.63
CA GLU A 51 2.87 -3.40 -4.20
C GLU A 51 3.45 -2.20 -3.42
N TYR A 52 2.77 -1.78 -2.35
CA TYR A 52 3.30 -0.81 -1.41
C TYR A 52 3.40 -1.41 -0.03
N GLN A 53 4.47 -1.07 0.68
CA GLN A 53 4.73 -1.53 2.03
C GLN A 53 4.72 -0.35 3.01
N PHE A 54 3.81 -0.40 3.98
CA PHE A 54 3.73 0.58 5.05
C PHE A 54 4.17 -0.06 6.37
N VAL A 55 5.19 0.50 7.01
CA VAL A 55 5.59 0.01 8.34
C VAL A 55 4.52 0.41 9.37
N ILE A 56 4.05 -0.56 10.15
CA ILE A 56 3.23 -0.31 11.33
C ILE A 56 4.18 -0.04 12.48
N THR A 57 4.03 1.12 13.14
CA THR A 57 4.87 1.45 14.29
C THR A 57 4.46 0.67 15.52
N ASP A 58 5.38 0.49 16.45
CA ASP A 58 5.14 -0.16 17.75
C ASP A 58 3.88 0.37 18.45
N GLU A 59 3.65 1.69 18.43
CA GLU A 59 2.44 2.32 18.98
C GLU A 59 1.13 1.86 18.34
N GLN A 60 1.18 1.47 17.07
CA GLN A 60 0.02 1.02 16.28
C GLN A 60 -0.13 -0.50 16.29
N GLU A 61 0.90 -1.26 16.68
CA GLU A 61 0.87 -2.73 16.64
C GLU A 61 -0.25 -3.31 17.51
N LEU A 62 -0.46 -2.77 18.73
CA LEU A 62 -1.55 -3.24 19.61
C LEU A 62 -2.94 -3.09 18.97
N LYS A 63 -3.14 -2.03 18.18
CA LYS A 63 -4.40 -1.78 17.46
C LYS A 63 -4.51 -2.61 16.19
N ALA A 64 -3.37 -2.94 15.56
CA ALA A 64 -3.27 -3.76 14.37
C ALA A 64 -3.41 -5.27 14.67
N ALA A 65 -3.08 -5.70 15.89
CA ALA A 65 -3.02 -7.11 16.27
C ALA A 65 -4.27 -7.94 15.94
N PRO A 66 -5.51 -7.45 16.12
CA PRO A 66 -6.72 -8.21 15.76
C PRO A 66 -6.88 -8.47 14.24
N TYR A 67 -6.14 -7.73 13.42
CA TYR A 67 -6.27 -7.69 11.97
C TYR A 67 -5.09 -8.33 11.23
N ILE A 68 -4.15 -8.94 11.96
CA ILE A 68 -3.02 -9.66 11.37
C ILE A 68 -3.54 -10.79 10.47
N ASP A 69 -2.90 -10.95 9.31
CA ASP A 69 -3.22 -11.91 8.26
C ASP A 69 -4.64 -11.77 7.67
N ARG A 70 -5.27 -10.60 7.85
CA ARG A 70 -6.60 -10.28 7.30
C ARG A 70 -6.53 -9.18 6.25
N SER A 71 -7.41 -9.29 5.26
CA SER A 71 -7.70 -8.20 4.33
C SER A 71 -8.57 -7.15 5.02
N ILE A 72 -8.07 -5.92 5.09
CA ILE A 72 -8.75 -4.83 5.78
C ILE A 72 -8.69 -3.54 4.98
N LYS A 73 -9.58 -2.62 5.35
CA LYS A 73 -9.50 -1.22 4.99
C LYS A 73 -8.94 -0.45 6.19
N LEU A 74 -7.96 0.39 5.93
CA LEU A 74 -7.35 1.29 6.89
C LEU A 74 -7.61 2.73 6.45
N ARG A 75 -8.00 3.60 7.39
CA ARG A 75 -7.97 5.05 7.17
C ARG A 75 -6.79 5.64 7.91
N GLY A 76 -5.88 6.27 7.19
CA GLY A 76 -4.63 6.76 7.78
C GLY A 76 -4.07 7.99 7.08
N LYS A 77 -3.22 8.73 7.80
CA LYS A 77 -2.54 9.92 7.29
C LYS A 77 -1.13 9.59 6.86
N ILE A 78 -0.77 10.11 5.70
CA ILE A 78 0.59 10.08 5.17
C ILE A 78 1.05 11.53 5.09
N THR A 79 1.96 11.95 5.98
CA THR A 79 2.50 13.33 5.96
C THR A 79 3.87 13.45 5.31
N LYS A 80 4.52 12.33 5.01
CA LYS A 80 5.80 12.28 4.29
C LYS A 80 5.61 11.58 2.96
N LYS A 81 6.32 12.03 1.92
CA LYS A 81 6.30 11.36 0.62
C LYS A 81 6.81 9.92 0.77
N LEU A 82 6.26 9.03 -0.06
CA LEU A 82 6.74 7.65 -0.14
C LEU A 82 8.17 7.61 -0.66
N ASN A 83 8.97 6.70 -0.12
CA ASN A 83 10.30 6.38 -0.65
C ASN A 83 10.16 5.18 -1.60
N GLY A 84 9.93 5.45 -2.88
CA GLY A 84 9.55 4.41 -3.84
C GLY A 84 8.22 3.77 -3.47
N GLN A 85 8.22 2.46 -3.23
CA GLN A 85 7.05 1.67 -2.80
C GLN A 85 6.89 1.57 -1.28
N GLN A 86 7.73 2.28 -0.51
CA GLN A 86 7.72 2.21 0.96
C GLN A 86 7.18 3.49 1.57
N GLY A 87 6.40 3.34 2.65
CA GLY A 87 5.81 4.45 3.39
C GLY A 87 5.57 4.14 4.85
N GLN A 88 4.98 5.11 5.53
CA GLN A 88 4.57 4.99 6.93
C GLN A 88 3.33 5.86 7.15
N PHE A 89 2.36 5.35 7.90
CA PHE A 89 1.26 6.19 8.37
C PHE A 89 1.72 7.01 9.56
N SER A 90 1.59 8.33 9.45
CA SER A 90 1.85 9.25 10.56
C SER A 90 0.81 9.08 11.67
N SER A 91 -0.39 8.63 11.32
CA SER A 91 -1.46 8.26 12.24
C SER A 91 -2.47 7.36 11.53
N ILE A 92 -3.01 6.37 12.24
CA ILE A 92 -4.13 5.55 11.75
C ILE A 92 -5.38 5.94 12.54
N GLU A 93 -6.43 6.30 11.80
CA GLU A 93 -7.71 6.74 12.37
C GLU A 93 -8.65 5.56 12.62
N SER A 94 -8.65 4.57 11.72
CA SER A 94 -9.51 3.39 11.85
C SER A 94 -9.01 2.20 11.05
N TYR A 95 -9.43 1.02 11.51
CA TYR A 95 -9.34 -0.25 10.82
C TYR A 95 -10.77 -0.75 10.59
N THR A 96 -11.03 -1.38 9.45
CA THR A 96 -12.33 -1.97 9.13
C THR A 96 -12.09 -3.28 8.42
N ASP A 97 -12.65 -4.36 8.96
CA ASP A 97 -12.62 -5.66 8.28
C ASP A 97 -13.33 -5.54 6.94
N VAL A 98 -12.70 -6.09 5.91
CA VAL A 98 -13.32 -6.19 4.60
C VAL A 98 -13.59 -7.66 4.36
N VAL A 99 -14.87 -8.02 4.36
CA VAL A 99 -15.30 -9.32 3.84
C VAL A 99 -15.27 -9.18 2.33
N PRO A 100 -14.42 -9.93 1.61
CA PRO A 100 -14.37 -9.86 0.15
C PRO A 100 -15.73 -10.27 -0.40
N ASP A 101 -16.45 -9.34 -1.03
CA ASP A 101 -17.61 -9.67 -1.83
C ASP A 101 -17.10 -10.23 -3.17
N PRO A 102 -17.35 -11.51 -3.50
CA PRO A 102 -16.92 -12.10 -4.77
C PRO A 102 -17.44 -11.33 -5.99
N ALA A 103 -18.58 -10.64 -5.85
CA ALA A 103 -19.17 -9.84 -6.92
C ALA A 103 -18.53 -8.45 -7.08
N ASN A 104 -17.75 -7.99 -6.09
CA ASN A 104 -17.25 -6.61 -6.01
C ASN A 104 -15.76 -6.55 -5.63
N LEU A 105 -14.93 -7.35 -6.32
CA LEU A 105 -13.48 -7.34 -6.16
C LEU A 105 -12.80 -6.09 -6.77
N LYS A 106 -13.54 -5.33 -7.60
CA LYS A 106 -13.04 -4.09 -8.24
C LYS A 106 -13.07 -2.95 -7.22
N GLY A 107 -11.94 -2.74 -6.53
CA GLY A 107 -11.77 -1.62 -5.59
C GLY A 107 -11.16 -2.01 -4.25
N LEU A 108 -10.94 -3.30 -4.02
CA LEU A 108 -10.34 -3.81 -2.77
C LEU A 108 -8.81 -3.72 -2.73
N ASN A 109 -8.20 -3.08 -3.72
CA ASN A 109 -6.76 -2.98 -3.88
C ASN A 109 -6.42 -1.53 -4.24
N GLY A 110 -5.68 -0.85 -3.37
CA GLY A 110 -5.10 0.46 -3.67
C GLY A 110 -5.28 1.51 -2.58
N LEU A 111 -4.97 2.76 -2.95
CA LEU A 111 -5.00 3.94 -2.10
C LEU A 111 -6.01 4.95 -2.67
N THR A 112 -6.98 5.35 -1.86
CA THR A 112 -7.95 6.39 -2.19
C THR A 112 -7.66 7.63 -1.36
N LEU A 113 -7.31 8.74 -2.01
CA LEU A 113 -7.12 10.01 -1.33
C LEU A 113 -8.48 10.57 -0.89
N ILE A 114 -8.67 10.68 0.42
CA ILE A 114 -9.87 11.28 1.02
C ILE A 114 -9.70 12.78 1.18
N LYS A 115 -8.51 13.21 1.61
CA LYS A 115 -8.20 14.63 1.84
C LYS A 115 -6.74 14.91 1.56
N LYS A 116 -6.48 15.85 0.64
CA LYS A 116 -5.12 16.33 0.34
C LYS A 116 -4.60 17.21 1.47
N GLU A 117 -3.37 16.99 1.88
CA GLU A 117 -2.66 17.79 2.89
C GLU A 117 -1.25 18.13 2.41
N LYS A 118 -0.60 19.10 3.07
CA LYS A 118 0.80 19.43 2.76
C LYS A 118 1.72 18.36 3.35
N CYS A 119 2.71 17.94 2.57
CA CYS A 119 3.81 17.14 3.09
C CYS A 119 4.66 17.95 4.06
N ARG A 120 5.18 17.29 5.08
CA ARG A 120 6.13 17.84 6.05
C ARG A 120 7.51 17.26 5.85
#